data_AF-A0A2G2MPE3-F1
#
_entry.id   AF-A0A2G2MPE3-F1
#
_cell.length_a   1.000
_cell.length_b   1.000
_cell.length_c   1.000
_cell.angle_alpha   90.00
_cell.angle_beta   90.00
_cell.angle_gamma   90.00
#
_symmetry.space_group_name_H-M   'P 1'
#
loop_
_entity.id
_entity.type
_entity.pdbx_description
1 polymer ?
#
loop_
_entity_poly.entity_id
_entity_poly.type
_entity_poly.pdbx_seq_one_letter_code
_entity_poly.pdbx_strand_id
1 'polypeptide(L)'
;MANVENVQVNEIPAPERPKSISSPRRRFIKKLGKKLLLTISRIQTKQSLVPTTPFIDIEHFDFLPQFAENWEKIRVEALEVLKYRDDIPGFEDVSPDQYRIAKKNQWKTYVLHGFGTRLEKNAKLAPFTTELLETIPNLQTSWFSILAPGYHIPAHKGVTKGIVRGHLGLIIPKDFEKCRIRVHDQIKPWQEGSLFVLDDTFEHEVWNDTDEERVILLFDWDRPMKFWGRFFNGLMMRLMKMTAYYQDPKKNLETAEARMEAAIKRADANMEKLGD
;
A
#
# COMPACT_ATOMS: atom_id res chain seq x y z
N MET A 1 -14.46 43.97 -0.45
CA MET A 1 -13.13 43.44 -0.84
C MET A 1 -12.39 43.10 0.44
N ALA A 2 -12.51 41.85 0.89
CA ALA A 2 -11.82 41.37 2.09
C ALA A 2 -10.59 40.57 1.64
N ASN A 3 -9.42 41.00 2.11
CA ASN A 3 -8.13 40.37 1.85
C ASN A 3 -8.12 38.95 2.40
N VAL A 4 -7.90 37.96 1.53
CA VAL A 4 -7.56 36.60 1.92
C VAL A 4 -6.06 36.61 2.23
N GLU A 5 -5.73 36.51 3.51
CA GLU A 5 -4.36 36.30 3.97
C GLU A 5 -3.83 34.97 3.45
N ASN A 6 -2.67 35.02 2.80
CA ASN A 6 -1.89 33.86 2.38
C ASN A 6 -1.52 33.01 3.59
N VAL A 7 -2.16 31.85 3.74
CA VAL A 7 -1.68 30.79 4.63
C VAL A 7 -0.40 30.23 4.00
N GLN A 8 0.75 30.67 4.52
CA GLN A 8 2.05 30.07 4.23
C GLN A 8 2.01 28.60 4.69
N VAL A 9 1.90 27.69 3.74
CA VAL A 9 2.17 26.26 3.96
C VAL A 9 3.67 26.16 4.24
N ASN A 10 4.03 25.93 5.51
CA ASN A 10 5.41 25.70 5.92
C ASN A 10 5.95 24.45 5.21
N GLU A 11 6.71 24.63 4.13
CA GLU A 11 7.45 23.55 3.46
C GLU A 11 8.45 22.95 4.45
N ILE A 12 8.15 21.74 4.91
CA ILE A 12 9.06 21.00 5.80
C ILE A 12 10.22 20.46 4.94
N PRO A 13 11.48 20.81 5.27
CA PRO A 13 12.65 20.36 4.50
C PRO A 13 12.74 18.83 4.46
N ALA A 14 13.12 18.31 3.30
CA ALA A 14 13.28 16.88 3.11
C ALA A 14 14.37 16.32 4.06
N PRO A 15 14.17 15.13 4.65
CA PRO A 15 15.17 14.51 5.51
C PRO A 15 16.52 14.35 4.80
N GLU A 16 17.61 14.65 5.51
CA GLU A 16 18.96 14.58 4.96
C GLU A 16 19.33 13.15 4.55
N ARG A 17 19.97 13.06 3.37
CA ARG A 17 20.42 11.79 2.80
C ARG A 17 21.54 11.19 3.68
N PRO A 18 21.40 9.94 4.18
CA PRO A 18 22.42 9.31 5.01
C PRO A 18 23.81 9.30 4.34
N LYS A 19 24.86 9.66 5.11
CA LYS A 19 26.26 9.74 4.62
C LYS A 19 26.84 8.39 4.16
N SER A 20 26.19 7.26 4.49
CA SER A 20 26.55 5.88 4.05
C SER A 20 26.25 5.59 2.56
N ILE A 21 25.79 6.58 1.78
CA ILE A 21 25.21 6.41 0.44
C ILE A 21 26.18 6.82 -0.71
N SER A 22 27.39 7.30 -0.41
CA SER A 22 28.27 7.98 -1.39
C SER A 22 29.29 7.11 -2.15
N SER A 23 29.39 5.78 -1.93
CA SER A 23 30.51 5.00 -2.50
C SER A 23 30.42 4.71 -4.02
N PRO A 24 31.56 4.73 -4.76
CA PRO A 24 31.61 4.43 -6.19
C PRO A 24 31.13 3.02 -6.57
N ARG A 25 31.49 2.00 -5.75
CA ARG A 25 31.01 0.62 -5.91
C ARG A 25 29.48 0.53 -5.84
N ARG A 26 28.85 1.26 -4.91
CA ARG A 26 27.39 1.32 -4.78
C ARG A 26 26.75 2.05 -5.96
N ARG A 27 27.42 3.05 -6.55
CA ARG A 27 26.97 3.75 -7.77
C ARG A 27 26.99 2.82 -9.00
N PHE A 28 28.02 2.00 -9.15
CA PHE A 28 28.10 0.97 -10.20
C PHE A 28 27.06 -0.13 -10.01
N ILE A 29 26.90 -0.66 -8.79
CA ILE A 29 25.87 -1.64 -8.44
C ILE A 29 24.46 -1.08 -8.70
N LYS A 30 24.22 0.20 -8.37
CA LYS A 30 22.95 0.88 -8.71
C LYS A 30 22.72 1.01 -10.20
N LYS A 31 23.77 1.33 -11.00
CA LYS A 31 23.64 1.45 -12.46
C LYS A 31 23.38 0.09 -13.11
N LEU A 32 24.09 -0.95 -12.66
CA LEU A 32 23.90 -2.33 -13.13
C LEU A 32 22.52 -2.87 -12.71
N GLY A 33 22.13 -2.66 -11.45
CA GLY A 33 20.81 -2.99 -10.92
C GLY A 33 19.69 -2.27 -11.65
N LYS A 34 19.83 -0.97 -11.95
CA LYS A 34 18.86 -0.21 -12.75
C LYS A 34 18.71 -0.80 -14.16
N LYS A 35 19.82 -1.14 -14.82
CA LYS A 35 19.77 -1.76 -16.16
C LYS A 35 19.11 -3.13 -16.11
N LEU A 36 19.41 -3.94 -15.09
CA LEU A 36 18.78 -5.23 -14.86
C LEU A 36 17.27 -5.11 -14.62
N LEU A 37 16.84 -4.19 -13.73
CA LEU A 37 15.43 -3.92 -13.45
C LEU A 37 14.67 -3.47 -14.71
N LEU A 38 15.27 -2.61 -15.53
CA LEU A 38 14.67 -2.20 -16.81
C LEU A 38 14.54 -3.37 -17.80
N THR A 39 15.54 -4.26 -17.86
CA THR A 39 15.47 -5.46 -18.70
C THR A 39 14.38 -6.41 -18.22
N ILE A 40 14.31 -6.67 -16.91
CA ILE A 40 13.26 -7.52 -16.33
C ILE A 40 11.88 -6.91 -16.58
N SER A 41 11.72 -5.60 -16.36
CA SER A 41 10.49 -4.88 -16.63
C SER A 41 10.02 -5.04 -18.08
N ARG A 42 10.93 -4.97 -19.07
CA ARG A 42 10.60 -5.23 -20.48
C ARG A 42 10.13 -6.66 -20.74
N ILE A 43 10.76 -7.64 -20.10
CA ILE A 43 10.35 -9.04 -20.20
C ILE A 43 8.94 -9.21 -19.60
N GLN A 44 8.71 -8.67 -18.40
CA GLN A 44 7.42 -8.71 -17.71
C GLN A 44 6.32 -8.07 -18.56
N THR A 45 6.57 -6.90 -19.17
CA THR A 45 5.63 -6.25 -20.11
C THR A 45 5.29 -7.17 -21.27
N LYS A 46 6.28 -7.79 -21.93
CA LYS A 46 6.06 -8.67 -23.08
C LYS A 46 5.34 -9.98 -22.73
N GLN A 47 5.43 -10.42 -21.48
CA GLN A 47 4.83 -11.65 -20.99
C GLN A 47 3.47 -11.44 -20.32
N SER A 48 3.08 -10.18 -20.07
CA SER A 48 1.80 -9.81 -19.46
C SER A 48 0.62 -10.35 -20.27
N LEU A 49 -0.36 -10.94 -19.57
CA LEU A 49 -1.64 -11.37 -20.13
C LEU A 49 -2.72 -10.30 -19.99
N VAL A 50 -2.48 -9.28 -19.17
CA VAL A 50 -3.32 -8.09 -19.02
C VAL A 50 -2.64 -6.87 -19.66
N PRO A 51 -3.39 -5.81 -20.01
CA PRO A 51 -2.82 -4.57 -20.52
C PRO A 51 -1.74 -3.97 -19.59
N THR A 52 -0.82 -3.22 -20.19
CA THR A 52 0.25 -2.51 -19.49
C THR A 52 -0.01 -1.00 -19.53
N THR A 53 -1.21 -0.63 -19.10
CA THR A 53 -1.73 0.74 -19.01
C THR A 53 -1.69 1.24 -17.56
N PRO A 54 -1.75 2.57 -17.33
CA PRO A 54 -1.78 3.15 -15.99
C PRO A 54 -2.87 2.55 -15.09
N PHE A 55 -4.10 2.50 -15.60
CA PHE A 55 -5.21 1.76 -15.02
C PHE A 55 -5.52 0.53 -15.88
N ILE A 56 -5.81 -0.59 -15.24
CA ILE A 56 -6.15 -1.86 -15.89
C ILE A 56 -7.63 -2.14 -15.59
N ASP A 57 -8.36 -2.59 -16.60
CA ASP A 57 -9.77 -2.92 -16.42
C ASP A 57 -9.94 -4.08 -15.43
N ILE A 58 -10.96 -3.99 -14.57
CA ILE A 58 -11.28 -5.02 -13.57
C ILE A 58 -11.77 -6.31 -14.22
N GLU A 59 -12.33 -6.22 -15.43
CA GLU A 59 -12.82 -7.37 -16.22
C GLU A 59 -11.72 -8.38 -16.58
N HIS A 60 -10.45 -8.00 -16.44
CA HIS A 60 -9.32 -8.93 -16.59
C HIS A 60 -9.12 -9.85 -15.38
N PHE A 61 -9.88 -9.68 -14.30
CA PHE A 61 -9.68 -10.34 -13.02
C PHE A 61 -11.01 -10.83 -12.44
N ASP A 62 -11.39 -12.07 -12.76
CA ASP A 62 -12.67 -12.68 -12.38
C ASP A 62 -12.93 -12.75 -10.86
N PHE A 63 -11.88 -12.65 -10.04
CA PHE A 63 -11.98 -12.68 -8.58
C PHE A 63 -12.27 -11.31 -7.95
N LEU A 64 -12.28 -10.21 -8.73
CA LEU A 64 -12.48 -8.86 -8.22
C LEU A 64 -13.95 -8.45 -7.95
N PRO A 65 -14.98 -8.89 -8.71
CA PRO A 65 -16.36 -8.46 -8.49
C PRO A 65 -16.86 -8.64 -7.05
N GLN A 66 -16.55 -9.78 -6.43
CA GLN A 66 -16.92 -10.08 -5.03
C GLN A 66 -16.41 -9.05 -4.00
N PHE A 67 -15.34 -8.30 -4.30
CA PHE A 67 -14.84 -7.23 -3.40
C PHE A 67 -15.74 -6.01 -3.43
N ALA A 68 -16.17 -5.60 -4.63
CA ALA A 68 -17.12 -4.50 -4.78
C ALA A 68 -18.51 -4.90 -4.26
N GLU A 69 -18.91 -6.17 -4.37
CA GLU A 69 -20.19 -6.66 -3.82
C GLU A 69 -20.21 -6.74 -2.30
N ASN A 70 -19.06 -7.01 -1.67
CA ASN A 70 -18.96 -7.20 -0.22
C ASN A 70 -18.24 -6.04 0.51
N TRP A 71 -18.11 -4.88 -0.15
CA TRP A 71 -17.33 -3.75 0.37
C TRP A 71 -17.82 -3.25 1.73
N GLU A 72 -19.13 -3.32 2.02
CA GLU A 72 -19.69 -2.90 3.30
C GLU A 72 -19.23 -3.80 4.45
N LYS A 73 -19.12 -5.11 4.23
CA LYS A 73 -18.58 -6.05 5.23
C LYS A 73 -17.11 -5.77 5.51
N ILE A 74 -16.33 -5.50 4.46
CA ILE A 74 -14.93 -5.11 4.56
C ILE A 74 -14.80 -3.78 5.34
N ARG A 75 -15.70 -2.83 5.06
CA ARG A 75 -15.75 -1.53 5.77
C ARG A 75 -16.05 -1.70 7.25
N VAL A 76 -16.95 -2.61 7.64
CA VAL A 76 -17.22 -2.90 9.06
C VAL A 76 -15.94 -3.35 9.77
N GLU A 77 -15.18 -4.27 9.19
CA GLU A 77 -13.90 -4.71 9.79
C GLU A 77 -12.84 -3.60 9.79
N ALA A 78 -12.81 -2.75 8.76
CA ALA A 78 -11.95 -1.58 8.75
C ALA A 78 -12.29 -0.60 9.90
N LEU A 79 -13.57 -0.41 10.22
CA LEU A 79 -14.01 0.39 11.37
C LEU A 79 -13.58 -0.23 12.71
N GLU A 80 -13.62 -1.56 12.84
CA GLU A 80 -13.10 -2.26 14.03
C GLU A 80 -11.60 -2.03 14.20
N VAL A 81 -10.82 -2.12 13.11
CA VAL A 81 -9.40 -1.79 13.11
C VAL A 81 -9.14 -0.34 13.54
N LEU A 82 -9.97 0.61 13.08
CA LEU A 82 -9.83 2.04 13.41
C LEU A 82 -10.11 2.37 14.87
N LYS A 83 -10.73 1.49 15.67
CA LYS A 83 -10.80 1.68 17.12
C LYS A 83 -9.41 1.75 17.77
N TYR A 84 -8.41 1.16 17.12
CA TYR A 84 -7.01 1.14 17.53
C TYR A 84 -6.12 2.03 16.67
N ARG A 85 -6.73 3.02 16.00
CA ARG A 85 -6.10 3.86 14.98
C ARG A 85 -4.73 4.41 15.39
N ASP A 86 -4.54 4.83 16.64
CA ASP A 86 -3.28 5.42 17.09
C ASP A 86 -2.13 4.40 17.20
N ASP A 87 -2.43 3.14 17.50
CA ASP A 87 -1.46 2.03 17.58
C ASP A 87 -1.11 1.44 16.20
N ILE A 88 -1.88 1.75 15.15
CA ILE A 88 -1.57 1.30 13.79
C ILE A 88 -0.23 1.92 13.34
N PRO A 89 0.74 1.12 12.87
CA PRO A 89 2.05 1.62 12.46
C PRO A 89 1.93 2.60 11.28
N GLY A 90 2.78 3.62 11.31
CA GLY A 90 3.00 4.47 10.15
C GLY A 90 3.74 3.70 9.06
N PHE A 91 3.57 4.09 7.80
CA PHE A 91 4.26 3.42 6.69
C PHE A 91 5.79 3.51 6.82
N GLU A 92 6.31 4.58 7.43
CA GLU A 92 7.74 4.75 7.75
C GLU A 92 8.28 3.68 8.70
N ASP A 93 7.44 3.13 9.59
CA ASP A 93 7.81 2.07 10.52
C ASP A 93 7.88 0.71 9.80
N VAL A 94 7.06 0.52 8.78
CA VAL A 94 6.96 -0.72 8.01
C VAL A 94 8.02 -0.78 6.90
N SER A 95 8.23 0.31 6.15
CA SER A 95 9.17 0.38 5.03
C SER A 95 10.15 1.55 5.16
N PRO A 96 11.27 1.38 5.89
CA PRO A 96 12.25 2.44 6.12
C PRO A 96 12.88 2.95 4.82
N ASP A 97 13.02 2.09 3.81
CA ASP A 97 13.58 2.43 2.50
C ASP A 97 12.71 3.43 1.70
N GLN A 98 11.45 3.61 2.10
CA GLN A 98 10.49 4.53 1.50
C GLN A 98 10.19 5.75 2.39
N TYR A 99 11.05 6.08 3.35
CA TYR A 99 10.94 7.26 4.24
C TYR A 99 10.70 8.61 3.54
N ARG A 100 10.95 8.70 2.22
CA ARG A 100 10.75 9.94 1.45
C ARG A 100 9.27 10.25 1.19
N ILE A 101 8.38 9.27 1.30
CA ILE A 101 6.94 9.41 0.97
C ILE A 101 6.02 9.33 2.19
N ALA A 102 6.50 8.82 3.32
CA ALA A 102 5.75 8.74 4.58
C ALA A 102 6.34 9.68 5.63
N LYS A 103 5.53 10.61 6.14
CA LYS A 103 5.93 11.60 7.14
C LYS A 103 4.97 11.55 8.32
N LYS A 104 5.53 11.47 9.54
CA LYS A 104 4.88 11.81 10.81
C LYS A 104 3.52 11.11 11.03
N ASN A 105 3.44 9.81 10.74
CA ASN A 105 2.26 8.99 11.01
C ASN A 105 0.98 9.45 10.27
N GLN A 106 1.13 10.23 9.20
CA GLN A 106 0.02 10.72 8.37
C GLN A 106 -0.47 9.68 7.36
N TRP A 107 0.29 8.59 7.20
CA TRP A 107 -0.08 7.45 6.38
C TRP A 107 0.17 6.17 7.18
N LYS A 108 -0.93 5.52 7.57
CA LYS A 108 -0.93 4.31 8.40
C LYS A 108 -1.31 3.09 7.58
N THR A 109 -0.71 1.95 7.92
CA THR A 109 -0.90 0.70 7.17
C THR A 109 -1.18 -0.48 8.09
N TYR A 110 -2.43 -0.91 8.15
CA TYR A 110 -2.82 -2.10 8.88
C TYR A 110 -2.70 -3.34 7.98
N VAL A 111 -1.58 -4.05 8.08
CA VAL A 111 -1.22 -5.11 7.13
C VAL A 111 -1.88 -6.43 7.50
N LEU A 112 -2.57 -7.05 6.53
CA LEU A 112 -3.20 -8.37 6.65
C LEU A 112 -2.33 -9.46 6.02
N HIS A 113 -1.68 -9.14 4.89
CA HIS A 113 -0.72 -10.03 4.24
C HIS A 113 0.56 -9.28 3.91
N GLY A 114 1.68 -9.86 4.32
CA GLY A 114 3.03 -9.43 4.01
C GLY A 114 3.73 -10.45 3.13
N PHE A 115 3.95 -10.09 1.86
CA PHE A 115 4.74 -10.88 0.91
C PHE A 115 4.28 -12.35 0.72
N GLY A 116 2.97 -12.55 0.63
CA GLY A 116 2.31 -13.84 0.46
C GLY A 116 2.15 -14.61 1.77
N THR A 117 2.38 -13.97 2.92
CA THR A 117 2.18 -14.57 4.24
C THR A 117 1.14 -13.77 5.01
N ARG A 118 0.14 -14.46 5.55
CA ARG A 118 -0.88 -13.88 6.42
C ARG A 118 -0.26 -13.43 7.75
N LEU A 119 -0.68 -12.28 8.23
CA LEU A 119 -0.40 -11.80 9.59
C LEU A 119 -1.55 -12.26 10.50
N GLU A 120 -1.41 -13.43 11.13
CA GLU A 120 -2.43 -14.08 11.97
C GLU A 120 -2.93 -13.18 13.12
N LYS A 121 -2.04 -12.34 13.67
CA LYS A 121 -2.30 -11.24 14.60
C LYS A 121 -3.46 -10.37 14.14
N ASN A 122 -3.23 -9.80 12.96
CA ASN A 122 -4.08 -8.77 12.39
C ASN A 122 -5.34 -9.36 11.72
N ALA A 123 -5.21 -10.55 11.12
CA ALA A 123 -6.32 -11.26 10.50
C ALA A 123 -7.50 -11.50 11.46
N LYS A 124 -7.26 -11.60 12.77
CA LYS A 124 -8.31 -11.77 13.78
C LYS A 124 -9.29 -10.60 13.87
N LEU A 125 -8.86 -9.37 13.56
CA LEU A 125 -9.75 -8.20 13.53
C LEU A 125 -10.43 -7.99 12.18
N ALA A 126 -10.00 -8.70 11.15
CA ALA A 126 -10.60 -8.64 9.82
C ALA A 126 -10.70 -10.03 9.16
N PRO A 127 -11.39 -11.00 9.80
CA PRO A 127 -11.46 -12.38 9.31
C PRO A 127 -12.12 -12.49 7.94
N PHE A 128 -13.26 -11.82 7.71
CA PHE A 128 -13.98 -11.86 6.44
C PHE A 128 -13.13 -11.28 5.30
N THR A 129 -12.51 -10.12 5.53
CA THR A 129 -11.63 -9.47 4.55
C THR A 129 -10.43 -10.36 4.24
N THR A 130 -9.85 -11.00 5.26
CA THR A 130 -8.70 -11.90 5.11
C THR A 130 -9.07 -13.11 4.25
N GLU A 131 -10.18 -13.78 4.55
CA GLU A 131 -10.66 -14.94 3.78
C GLU A 131 -10.95 -14.56 2.32
N LEU A 132 -11.58 -13.40 2.09
CA LEU A 132 -11.86 -12.91 0.75
C LEU A 132 -10.58 -12.60 -0.04
N LEU A 133 -9.58 -11.97 0.60
CA LEU A 133 -8.28 -11.69 0.00
C LEU A 133 -7.54 -12.96 -0.44
N GLU A 134 -7.71 -14.06 0.27
CA GLU A 134 -7.03 -15.33 -0.05
C GLU A 134 -7.62 -16.08 -1.23
N THR A 135 -8.78 -15.64 -1.73
CA THR A 135 -9.29 -16.08 -3.04
C THR A 135 -8.44 -15.53 -4.20
N ILE A 136 -7.62 -14.50 -3.96
CA ILE A 136 -6.78 -13.87 -4.98
C ILE A 136 -5.59 -14.78 -5.32
N PRO A 137 -5.40 -15.15 -6.59
CA PRO A 137 -4.29 -15.99 -7.00
C PRO A 137 -2.95 -15.27 -6.78
N ASN A 138 -2.07 -15.88 -6.00
CA ASN A 138 -0.73 -15.37 -5.70
C ASN A 138 -0.74 -13.96 -5.07
N LEU A 139 -1.64 -13.74 -4.12
CA LEU A 139 -1.65 -12.54 -3.28
C LEU A 139 -0.25 -12.28 -2.69
N GLN A 140 0.23 -11.05 -2.83
CA GLN A 140 1.53 -10.61 -2.31
C GLN A 140 1.34 -9.80 -1.04
N THR A 141 0.64 -8.67 -1.10
CA THR A 141 0.47 -7.80 0.06
C THR A 141 -0.96 -7.30 0.13
N SER A 142 -1.45 -7.06 1.34
CA SER A 142 -2.74 -6.41 1.53
C SER A 142 -2.78 -5.68 2.86
N TRP A 143 -3.41 -4.51 2.88
CA TRP A 143 -3.57 -3.71 4.08
C TRP A 143 -4.73 -2.72 3.96
N PHE A 144 -5.28 -2.33 5.10
CA PHE A 144 -6.06 -1.10 5.18
C PHE A 144 -5.11 0.09 5.18
N SER A 145 -5.22 0.92 4.15
CA SER A 145 -4.41 2.12 3.94
C SER A 145 -5.20 3.31 4.45
N ILE A 146 -4.67 4.02 5.45
CA ILE A 146 -5.34 5.13 6.13
C ILE A 146 -4.53 6.39 5.87
N LEU A 147 -5.15 7.36 5.20
CA LEU A 147 -4.51 8.60 4.78
C LEU A 147 -5.13 9.76 5.55
N ALA A 148 -4.30 10.51 6.27
CA ALA A 148 -4.74 11.64 7.07
C ALA A 148 -5.28 12.80 6.20
N PRO A 149 -6.11 13.68 6.79
CA PRO A 149 -6.54 14.91 6.14
C PRO A 149 -5.36 15.79 5.72
N GLY A 150 -5.48 16.47 4.58
CA GLY A 150 -4.45 17.35 4.03
C GLY A 150 -3.13 16.66 3.62
N TYR A 151 -3.03 15.34 3.68
CA TYR A 151 -1.78 14.65 3.38
C TYR A 151 -1.57 14.39 1.89
N HIS A 152 -0.34 14.60 1.45
CA HIS A 152 0.12 14.41 0.07
C HIS A 152 1.23 13.37 0.03
N ILE A 153 1.04 12.31 -0.76
CA ILE A 153 2.09 11.34 -1.08
C ILE A 153 2.75 11.80 -2.38
N PRO A 154 4.03 12.22 -2.35
CA PRO A 154 4.73 12.72 -3.53
C PRO A 154 4.83 11.69 -4.65
N ALA A 155 5.05 12.18 -5.87
CA ALA A 155 5.23 11.34 -7.05
C ALA A 155 6.31 10.25 -6.87
N HIS A 156 5.94 9.00 -7.08
CA HIS A 156 6.83 7.84 -6.94
C HIS A 156 6.47 6.71 -7.92
N LYS A 157 7.27 5.63 -7.90
CA LYS A 157 7.10 4.44 -8.74
C LYS A 157 7.31 3.17 -7.94
N GLY A 158 6.49 2.18 -8.23
CA GLY A 158 6.66 0.80 -7.81
C GLY A 158 7.95 0.18 -8.32
N VAL A 159 8.36 -0.89 -7.66
CA VAL A 159 9.66 -1.54 -7.92
C VAL A 159 9.62 -2.49 -9.11
N THR A 160 8.47 -3.13 -9.36
CA THR A 160 8.38 -4.24 -10.32
C THR A 160 7.06 -4.26 -11.08
N LYS A 161 7.12 -4.58 -12.38
CA LYS A 161 5.93 -4.88 -13.20
C LYS A 161 5.39 -6.29 -12.93
N GLY A 162 6.01 -7.02 -12.01
CA GLY A 162 5.64 -8.36 -11.59
C GLY A 162 4.34 -8.43 -10.81
N ILE A 163 3.88 -7.29 -10.29
CA ILE A 163 2.66 -7.16 -9.52
C ILE A 163 1.70 -6.17 -10.19
N VAL A 164 0.44 -6.25 -9.79
CA VAL A 164 -0.59 -5.25 -10.03
C VAL A 164 -1.26 -4.92 -8.70
N ARG A 165 -1.82 -3.71 -8.59
CA ARG A 165 -2.35 -3.16 -7.34
C ARG A 165 -3.83 -2.83 -7.49
N GLY A 166 -4.65 -3.34 -6.58
CA GLY A 166 -6.08 -3.05 -6.46
C GLY A 166 -6.35 -2.11 -5.29
N HIS A 167 -7.20 -1.11 -5.51
CA HIS A 167 -7.69 -0.18 -4.49
C HIS A 167 -9.21 -0.23 -4.42
N LEU A 168 -9.76 -0.63 -3.28
CA LEU A 168 -11.20 -0.56 -2.98
C LEU A 168 -11.47 0.57 -1.97
N GLY A 169 -12.34 1.51 -2.32
CA GLY A 169 -12.76 2.58 -1.40
C GLY A 169 -13.67 2.07 -0.30
N LEU A 170 -13.36 2.40 0.97
CA LEU A 170 -14.14 1.94 2.14
C LEU A 170 -14.74 3.09 2.95
N ILE A 171 -13.91 4.07 3.32
CA ILE A 171 -14.34 5.27 4.04
C ILE A 171 -13.70 6.42 3.29
N ILE A 172 -14.50 7.12 2.49
CA ILE A 172 -14.00 8.18 1.61
C ILE A 172 -14.59 9.52 2.06
N PRO A 173 -13.79 10.59 2.13
CA PRO A 173 -14.27 11.94 2.45
C PRO A 173 -15.47 12.36 1.61
N LYS A 174 -16.36 13.21 2.15
CA LYS A 174 -17.52 13.73 1.41
C LYS A 174 -17.11 14.49 0.15
N ASP A 175 -16.04 15.28 0.26
CA ASP A 175 -15.40 15.97 -0.85
C ASP A 175 -14.47 15.03 -1.65
N PHE A 176 -14.96 13.83 -2.01
CA PHE A 176 -14.14 12.73 -2.54
C PHE A 176 -13.33 13.11 -3.81
N GLU A 177 -13.79 14.07 -4.60
CA GLU A 177 -13.05 14.58 -5.77
C GLU A 177 -11.70 15.21 -5.40
N LYS A 178 -11.58 15.78 -4.20
CA LYS A 178 -10.33 16.31 -3.64
C LYS A 178 -9.43 15.21 -3.07
N CYS A 179 -9.93 13.99 -2.90
CA CYS A 179 -9.16 12.81 -2.51
C CYS A 179 -8.89 11.92 -3.74
N ARG A 180 -7.71 12.06 -4.34
CA ARG A 180 -7.43 11.53 -5.69
C ARG A 180 -6.04 10.94 -5.83
N ILE A 181 -5.91 10.04 -6.80
CA ILE A 181 -4.64 9.49 -7.27
C ILE A 181 -4.44 9.87 -8.74
N ARG A 182 -3.24 10.34 -9.06
CA ARG A 182 -2.73 10.44 -10.43
C ARG A 182 -1.89 9.20 -10.70
N VAL A 183 -2.12 8.53 -11.83
CA VAL A 183 -1.25 7.48 -12.37
C VAL A 183 -0.92 7.85 -13.80
N HIS A 184 0.35 8.15 -14.06
CA HIS A 184 0.82 8.75 -15.30
C HIS A 184 0.08 10.07 -15.62
N ASP A 185 -0.70 10.07 -16.68
CA ASP A 185 -1.49 11.18 -17.25
C ASP A 185 -2.97 11.14 -16.82
N GLN A 186 -3.37 10.14 -16.04
CA GLN A 186 -4.76 9.92 -15.63
C GLN A 186 -4.95 10.20 -14.14
N ILE A 187 -6.07 10.83 -13.79
CA ILE A 187 -6.44 11.13 -12.40
C ILE A 187 -7.76 10.43 -12.10
N LYS A 188 -7.85 9.75 -10.96
CA LYS A 188 -9.08 9.15 -10.45
C LYS A 188 -9.28 9.50 -8.98
N PRO A 189 -10.47 9.99 -8.57
CA PRO A 189 -10.83 10.02 -7.16
C PRO A 189 -11.21 8.62 -6.68
N TRP A 190 -11.17 8.41 -5.37
CA TRP A 190 -11.78 7.22 -4.77
C TRP A 190 -13.28 7.44 -4.55
N GLN A 191 -14.05 6.35 -4.56
CA GLN A 191 -15.46 6.33 -4.16
C GLN A 191 -15.70 5.10 -3.30
N GLU A 192 -16.60 5.19 -2.34
CA GLU A 192 -16.99 4.04 -1.51
C GLU A 192 -17.54 2.89 -2.39
N GLY A 193 -17.13 1.66 -2.09
CA GLY A 193 -17.49 0.46 -2.85
C GLY A 193 -16.89 0.35 -4.24
N SER A 194 -16.23 1.39 -4.75
CA SER A 194 -15.59 1.37 -6.06
C SER A 194 -14.18 0.80 -6.00
N LEU A 195 -13.90 -0.10 -6.93
CA LEU A 195 -12.62 -0.78 -7.08
C LEU A 195 -11.95 -0.37 -8.40
N PHE A 196 -10.63 -0.14 -8.36
CA PHE A 196 -9.83 -0.03 -9.57
C PHE A 196 -8.47 -0.72 -9.42
N VAL A 197 -7.90 -1.12 -10.56
CA VAL A 197 -6.56 -1.72 -10.64
C VAL A 197 -5.61 -0.77 -11.35
N LEU A 198 -4.38 -0.67 -10.84
CA LEU A 198 -3.32 0.13 -11.42
C LEU A 198 -2.01 -0.65 -11.56
N ASP A 199 -1.20 -0.21 -12.52
CA ASP A 199 0.21 -0.57 -12.62
C ASP A 199 1.04 0.50 -11.91
N ASP A 200 1.46 0.23 -10.68
CA ASP A 200 2.17 1.18 -9.83
C ASP A 200 3.59 1.51 -10.33
N THR A 201 4.07 0.82 -11.37
CA THR A 201 5.35 1.17 -12.01
C THR A 201 5.27 2.42 -12.88
N PHE A 202 4.06 2.86 -13.24
CA PHE A 202 3.85 4.20 -13.72
C PHE A 202 4.04 5.19 -12.57
N GLU A 203 4.51 6.41 -12.91
CA GLU A 203 4.63 7.44 -11.90
C GLU A 203 3.25 7.77 -11.34
N HIS A 204 3.12 7.76 -10.02
CA HIS A 204 1.86 8.01 -9.36
C HIS A 204 2.03 8.87 -8.11
N GLU A 205 0.97 9.60 -7.80
CA GLU A 205 0.94 10.65 -6.78
C GLU A 205 -0.46 10.71 -6.17
N VAL A 206 -0.55 10.95 -4.86
CA VAL A 206 -1.82 10.88 -4.13
C VAL A 206 -2.03 12.13 -3.29
N TRP A 207 -3.24 12.66 -3.32
CA TRP A 207 -3.67 13.79 -2.50
C TRP A 207 -4.90 13.42 -1.70
N ASN A 208 -4.91 13.79 -0.41
CA ASN A 208 -6.12 13.93 0.37
C ASN A 208 -6.28 15.40 0.74
N ASP A 209 -6.76 16.24 -0.18
CA ASP A 209 -6.95 17.69 0.06
C ASP A 209 -8.29 17.98 0.79
N THR A 210 -8.70 17.07 1.67
CA THR A 210 -9.94 17.15 2.47
C THR A 210 -9.61 17.27 3.96
N ASP A 211 -10.62 17.52 4.78
CA ASP A 211 -10.58 17.54 6.25
C ASP A 211 -10.93 16.19 6.90
N GLU A 212 -11.20 15.15 6.11
CA GLU A 212 -11.58 13.82 6.58
C GLU A 212 -10.48 12.77 6.24
N GLU A 213 -10.40 11.71 7.05
CA GLU A 213 -9.52 10.58 6.74
C GLU A 213 -10.06 9.77 5.56
N ARG A 214 -9.14 9.24 4.74
CA ARG A 214 -9.48 8.30 3.68
C ARG A 214 -8.95 6.91 4.01
N VAL A 215 -9.84 5.93 3.99
CA VAL A 215 -9.52 4.50 4.20
C VAL A 215 -9.89 3.69 2.96
N ILE A 216 -8.91 2.92 2.48
CA ILE A 216 -9.10 1.99 1.37
C ILE A 216 -8.52 0.62 1.76
N LEU A 217 -9.04 -0.44 1.16
CA LEU A 217 -8.32 -1.71 1.08
C LEU A 217 -7.38 -1.64 -0.13
N LEU A 218 -6.08 -1.77 0.13
CA LEU A 218 -5.04 -1.85 -0.88
C LEU A 218 -4.49 -3.28 -0.88
N PHE A 219 -4.41 -3.90 -2.05
CA PHE A 219 -3.87 -5.24 -2.19
C PHE A 219 -3.13 -5.43 -3.50
N ASP A 220 -2.08 -6.24 -3.46
CA ASP A 220 -1.17 -6.53 -4.56
C ASP A 220 -1.15 -8.03 -4.83
N TRP A 221 -1.17 -8.41 -6.10
CA TRP A 221 -1.01 -9.81 -6.53
C TRP A 221 -0.11 -9.90 -7.75
N ASP A 222 0.35 -11.12 -8.05
CA ASP A 222 1.17 -11.33 -9.22
C ASP A 222 0.41 -10.94 -10.49
N ARG A 223 1.06 -10.09 -11.31
CA ARG A 223 0.54 -9.76 -12.64
C ARG A 223 0.37 -11.05 -13.45
N PRO A 224 -0.80 -11.30 -14.04
CA PRO A 224 -1.00 -12.46 -14.91
C PRO A 224 0.00 -12.43 -16.08
N MET A 225 0.77 -13.51 -16.23
CA MET A 225 1.81 -13.64 -17.25
C MET A 225 1.81 -15.03 -17.88
N LYS A 226 2.36 -15.11 -19.10
CA LYS A 226 2.73 -16.37 -19.77
C LYS A 226 3.75 -17.16 -18.92
N PHE A 227 3.91 -18.45 -19.23
CA PHE A 227 4.77 -19.38 -18.47
C PHE A 227 6.16 -18.83 -18.16
N TRP A 228 6.89 -18.33 -19.16
CA TRP A 228 8.24 -17.81 -18.97
C TRP A 228 8.25 -16.53 -18.12
N GLY A 229 7.26 -15.65 -18.30
CA GLY A 229 7.08 -14.48 -17.42
C GLY A 229 6.88 -14.88 -15.97
N ARG A 230 5.99 -15.83 -15.70
CA ARG A 230 5.76 -16.37 -14.35
C ARG A 230 7.02 -16.97 -13.74
N PHE A 231 7.74 -17.80 -14.49
CA PHE A 231 8.98 -18.43 -14.04
C PHE A 231 10.03 -17.39 -13.62
N PHE A 232 10.31 -16.41 -14.49
CA PHE A 232 11.29 -15.37 -14.18
C PHE A 232 10.82 -14.40 -13.10
N ASN A 233 9.52 -14.10 -13.02
CA ASN A 233 8.94 -13.29 -11.95
C ASN A 233 9.11 -13.99 -10.59
N GLY A 234 8.75 -15.27 -10.52
CA GLY A 234 8.89 -16.07 -9.30
C GLY A 234 10.34 -16.20 -8.85
N LEU A 235 11.28 -16.41 -9.78
CA LEU A 235 12.71 -16.42 -9.46
C LEU A 235 13.19 -15.05 -8.93
N MET A 236 12.81 -13.96 -9.59
CA MET A 236 13.17 -12.62 -9.14
C MET A 236 12.58 -12.32 -7.76
N MET A 237 11.30 -12.64 -7.53
CA MET A 237 10.66 -12.48 -6.24
C MET A 237 11.43 -13.27 -5.17
N ARG A 238 11.73 -14.56 -5.40
CA ARG A 238 12.53 -15.39 -4.48
C ARG A 238 13.88 -14.77 -4.14
N LEU A 239 14.60 -14.24 -5.13
CA LEU A 239 15.88 -13.57 -4.91
C LEU A 239 15.71 -12.26 -4.12
N MET A 240 14.67 -11.48 -4.43
CA MET A 240 14.34 -10.26 -3.70
C MET A 240 14.03 -10.56 -2.23
N LYS A 241 13.33 -11.68 -1.95
CA LYS A 241 13.06 -12.16 -0.59
C LYS A 241 14.35 -12.38 0.22
N MET A 242 15.49 -12.63 -0.41
CA MET A 242 16.78 -12.84 0.27
C MET A 242 17.53 -11.54 0.58
N THR A 243 17.03 -10.39 0.14
CA THR A 243 17.72 -9.10 0.31
C THR A 243 17.26 -8.36 1.57
N ALA A 244 18.11 -7.47 2.11
CA ALA A 244 17.75 -6.60 3.24
C ALA A 244 16.50 -5.73 2.93
N TYR A 245 16.35 -5.31 1.68
CA TYR A 245 15.17 -4.59 1.19
C TYR A 245 13.84 -5.31 1.49
N TYR A 246 13.88 -6.64 1.61
CA TYR A 246 12.71 -7.45 1.95
C TYR A 246 12.71 -7.90 3.41
N GLN A 247 13.86 -8.35 3.93
CA GLN A 247 13.96 -8.90 5.28
C GLN A 247 13.69 -7.84 6.35
N ASP A 248 14.10 -6.58 6.13
CA ASP A 248 13.89 -5.50 7.08
C ASP A 248 12.38 -5.17 7.22
N PRO A 249 11.61 -4.92 6.14
CA PRO A 249 10.17 -4.78 6.24
C PRO A 249 9.47 -5.99 6.86
N LYS A 250 9.89 -7.22 6.54
CA LYS A 250 9.29 -8.43 7.14
C LYS A 250 9.43 -8.42 8.67
N LYS A 251 10.62 -8.16 9.18
CA LYS A 251 10.87 -8.08 10.63
C LYS A 251 10.08 -6.94 11.27
N ASN A 252 9.97 -5.81 10.58
CA ASN A 252 9.19 -4.66 11.06
C ASN A 252 7.70 -4.99 11.13
N LEU A 253 7.16 -5.73 10.15
CA LEU A 253 5.79 -6.21 10.16
C LEU A 253 5.52 -7.14 11.34
N GLU A 254 6.37 -8.13 11.59
CA GLU A 254 6.25 -9.02 12.77
C GLU A 254 6.27 -8.23 14.08
N THR A 255 7.13 -7.21 14.17
CA THR A 255 7.21 -6.32 15.34
C THR A 255 5.94 -5.46 15.48
N ALA A 256 5.45 -4.91 14.39
CA ALA A 256 4.25 -4.07 14.37
C ALA A 256 2.99 -4.88 14.72
N GLU A 257 2.87 -6.10 14.18
CA GLU A 257 1.80 -7.04 14.49
C GLU A 257 1.78 -7.40 15.99
N ALA A 258 2.95 -7.63 16.60
CA ALA A 258 3.05 -7.88 18.03
C ALA A 258 2.65 -6.66 18.89
N ARG A 259 3.00 -5.44 18.47
CA ARG A 259 2.59 -4.20 19.16
C ARG A 259 1.08 -4.01 19.08
N MET A 260 0.50 -4.26 17.91
CA MET A 260 -0.94 -4.19 17.68
C MET A 260 -1.70 -5.16 18.59
N GLU A 261 -1.27 -6.43 18.65
CA GLU A 261 -1.87 -7.43 19.54
C GLU A 261 -1.81 -6.99 21.01
N ALA A 262 -0.69 -6.42 21.44
CA ALA A 262 -0.52 -5.92 22.80
C ALA A 262 -1.42 -4.69 23.09
N ALA A 263 -1.71 -3.85 22.09
CA ALA A 263 -2.65 -2.75 22.22
C ALA A 263 -4.10 -3.25 22.39
N ILE A 264 -4.51 -4.20 21.55
CA ILE A 264 -5.84 -4.84 21.60
C ILE A 264 -6.08 -5.46 22.98
N LYS A 265 -5.16 -6.32 23.45
CA LYS A 265 -5.28 -6.96 24.77
C LYS A 265 -5.36 -5.96 25.92
N ARG A 266 -4.64 -4.83 25.83
CA ARG A 266 -4.69 -3.77 26.85
C ARG A 266 -6.04 -3.06 26.85
N ALA A 267 -6.60 -2.78 25.68
CA ALA A 267 -7.91 -2.16 25.57
C ALA A 267 -9.01 -3.07 26.12
N ASP A 268 -9.01 -4.36 25.75
CA ASP A 268 -9.98 -5.35 26.24
C ASP A 268 -9.94 -5.45 27.78
N ALA A 269 -8.73 -5.59 28.35
CA ALA A 269 -8.56 -5.67 29.80
C ALA A 269 -8.99 -4.39 30.55
N ASN A 270 -8.87 -3.22 29.91
CA ASN A 270 -9.35 -1.96 30.48
C ASN A 270 -10.87 -1.85 30.42
N MET A 271 -11.50 -2.36 29.35
CA MET A 271 -12.95 -2.40 29.20
C MET A 271 -13.60 -3.36 30.21
N GLU A 272 -13.01 -4.54 30.44
CA GLU A 272 -13.47 -5.49 31.47
C GLU A 272 -13.47 -4.85 32.86
N LYS A 273 -12.37 -4.15 33.22
CA LYS A 273 -12.24 -3.46 34.53
C LYS A 273 -13.19 -2.28 34.73
N LEU A 274 -13.72 -1.70 33.66
CA LEU A 274 -14.70 -0.60 33.71
C LEU A 274 -16.15 -1.11 33.75
N GLY A 275 -16.36 -2.40 33.43
CA GLY A 275 -17.65 -3.07 33.47
C GLY A 275 -17.98 -3.75 34.80
N ASP A 276 -16.98 -3.95 35.66
CA ASP A 276 -17.09 -4.43 37.04
C ASP A 276 -17.23 -3.28 38.06
#